data_AF-A0A2V8E773-F1
#
_entry.id   AF-A0A2V8E773-F1
#
_cell.length_a   1.000
_cell.length_b   1.000
_cell.length_c   1.000
_cell.angle_alpha   90.00
_cell.angle_beta   90.00
_cell.angle_gamma   90.00
#
_symmetry.space_group_name_H-M   'P 1'
#
loop_
_entity.id
_entity.type
_entity.pdbx_description
1 polymer ?
#
loop_
_entity_poly.entity_id
_entity_poly.type
_entity_poly.pdbx_seq_one_letter_code
_entity_poly.pdbx_strand_id
1 'polypeptide(L)'
;MELPHEVVANFLLHRPSTGACQLAQLAEGLKGDRHGKILSALHYIALGPSSEQLHRFFTARRRLVFAHRGGGALAPENTLAAFEHGLSLGADGLELDVRLSRDAVVVVHHDRSLERTTNLRGAVAEFTAGELARADAGHHFRRGDAFPFRGLGIGVPTLAEVLARYADVPIVIELKMNNVALAVATIEAVGRAGAVDRVCLGSFGLRVLRAARRLAPAIATSAAREEVRWALYRSWVRWPVSRVAYAGYQVPEHAGRTRVVSPRFVDEAHRLGLGVQVWTVNKENDARRLLDWGVDALITDRPDVIVPVVRGADLVGSAGSDPEYAGRRSRT
;
A
#
# COMPACT_ATOMS: atom_id res chain seq x y z
N MET A 1 -29.48 -28.42 7.12
CA MET A 1 -29.87 -28.61 5.71
C MET A 1 -28.58 -28.54 4.91
N GLU A 2 -27.95 -29.70 4.77
CA GLU A 2 -26.61 -29.86 4.18
C GLU A 2 -26.71 -29.79 2.67
N LEU A 3 -25.82 -29.02 2.04
CA LEU A 3 -25.71 -28.95 0.58
C LEU A 3 -24.85 -30.12 0.07
N PRO A 4 -25.15 -30.70 -1.11
CA PRO A 4 -24.55 -31.98 -1.53
C PRO A 4 -23.06 -31.85 -1.87
N HIS A 5 -22.31 -32.88 -1.50
CA HIS A 5 -20.85 -33.04 -1.67
C HIS A 5 -20.32 -33.01 -3.12
N GLU A 6 -21.19 -32.94 -4.14
CA GLU A 6 -20.78 -32.97 -5.56
C GLU A 6 -20.31 -31.61 -6.11
N VAL A 7 -20.66 -30.49 -5.46
CA VAL A 7 -20.20 -29.15 -5.90
C VAL A 7 -18.74 -28.88 -5.51
N VAL A 8 -18.22 -29.58 -4.49
CA VAL A 8 -16.85 -29.42 -4.00
C VAL A 8 -15.84 -30.25 -4.81
N ALA A 9 -16.28 -31.34 -5.45
CA ALA A 9 -15.40 -32.28 -6.14
C ALA A 9 -14.98 -31.84 -7.55
N ASN A 10 -15.77 -31.00 -8.24
CA ASN A 10 -15.48 -30.60 -9.62
C ASN A 10 -14.51 -29.40 -9.75
N PHE A 11 -14.06 -28.80 -8.64
CA PHE A 11 -13.22 -27.60 -8.65
C PHE A 11 -11.71 -27.89 -8.55
N LEU A 12 -11.31 -29.16 -8.38
CA LEU A 12 -9.93 -29.52 -8.02
C LEU A 12 -9.08 -30.12 -9.14
N LEU A 13 -9.59 -30.38 -10.35
CA LEU A 13 -8.85 -31.20 -11.32
C LEU A 13 -8.67 -30.71 -12.76
N HIS A 14 -9.09 -29.52 -13.19
CA HIS A 14 -8.83 -29.10 -14.59
C HIS A 14 -8.17 -27.72 -14.72
N ARG A 15 -6.99 -27.71 -15.36
CA ARG A 15 -6.33 -26.54 -15.96
C ARG A 15 -6.93 -26.23 -17.35
N PRO A 16 -6.69 -25.04 -17.92
CA PRO A 16 -7.70 -24.25 -18.61
C PRO A 16 -7.79 -24.60 -20.10
N SER A 17 -9.02 -24.65 -20.63
CA SER A 17 -9.28 -24.28 -22.02
C SER A 17 -10.73 -23.84 -22.15
N THR A 18 -10.94 -22.80 -22.98
CA THR A 18 -12.24 -22.34 -23.50
C THR A 18 -13.30 -21.87 -22.49
N GLY A 19 -13.17 -20.63 -22.02
CA GLY A 19 -14.20 -19.94 -21.23
C GLY A 19 -14.65 -18.58 -21.80
N ALA A 20 -14.27 -18.23 -23.03
CA ALA A 20 -14.65 -16.94 -23.65
C ALA A 20 -16.06 -16.95 -24.26
N CYS A 21 -16.76 -18.09 -24.32
CA CYS A 21 -18.03 -18.20 -25.05
C CYS A 21 -19.29 -18.28 -24.18
N GLN A 22 -19.18 -18.43 -22.85
CA GLN A 22 -20.35 -18.57 -21.96
C GLN A 22 -20.77 -17.28 -21.24
N LEU A 23 -19.95 -16.23 -21.26
CA LEU A 23 -20.31 -14.93 -20.66
C LEU A 23 -21.08 -14.01 -21.62
N ALA A 24 -21.05 -14.27 -22.94
CA ALA A 24 -21.82 -13.50 -23.92
C ALA A 24 -23.33 -13.79 -23.87
N GLN A 25 -23.75 -14.98 -23.43
CA GLN A 25 -25.17 -15.35 -23.37
C GLN A 25 -25.90 -14.86 -22.12
N LEU A 26 -25.19 -14.36 -21.10
CA LEU A 26 -25.79 -13.74 -19.92
C LEU A 26 -26.07 -12.23 -20.10
N ALA A 27 -25.59 -11.63 -21.20
CA ALA A 27 -25.76 -10.20 -21.48
C ALA A 27 -27.04 -9.86 -22.27
N GLU A 28 -27.78 -10.84 -22.82
CA GLU A 28 -29.02 -10.56 -23.56
C GLU A 28 -30.29 -10.40 -22.69
N GLY A 29 -30.19 -10.64 -21.37
CA GLY A 29 -31.35 -10.66 -20.47
C GLY A 29 -31.75 -9.34 -19.81
N LEU A 30 -31.02 -8.24 -20.01
CA LEU A 30 -31.23 -6.99 -19.27
C LEU A 30 -31.38 -5.78 -20.20
N LYS A 31 -32.51 -5.72 -20.92
CA LYS A 31 -32.98 -4.48 -21.54
C LYS A 31 -33.70 -3.64 -20.50
N GLY A 32 -33.03 -2.59 -20.02
CA GLY A 32 -33.59 -1.62 -19.09
C GLY A 32 -32.77 -0.34 -19.03
N ASP A 33 -33.41 0.75 -19.44
CA ASP A 33 -32.85 2.05 -19.78
C ASP A 33 -32.26 2.78 -18.56
N ARG A 34 -30.98 2.55 -18.24
CA ARG A 34 -30.19 3.43 -17.35
C ARG A 34 -28.66 3.24 -17.34
N HIS A 35 -28.04 2.67 -18.38
CA HIS A 35 -26.64 2.22 -18.27
C HIS A 35 -25.70 2.58 -19.42
N GLY A 36 -25.80 3.82 -19.93
CA GLY A 36 -24.75 4.38 -20.82
C GLY A 36 -23.40 4.65 -20.12
N LYS A 37 -23.36 4.70 -18.77
CA LYS A 37 -22.13 5.00 -17.99
C LYS A 37 -21.48 3.79 -17.31
N ILE A 38 -22.22 2.69 -17.10
CA ILE A 38 -21.67 1.45 -16.52
C ILE A 38 -20.93 0.59 -17.57
N LEU A 39 -21.28 0.72 -18.85
CA LEU A 39 -20.61 0.01 -19.93
C LEU A 39 -19.16 0.45 -20.17
N SER A 40 -18.76 1.66 -19.72
CA SER A 40 -17.36 2.11 -19.80
C SER A 40 -16.45 1.47 -18.73
N ALA A 41 -17.01 1.16 -17.55
CA ALA A 41 -16.27 0.52 -16.46
C ALA A 41 -16.07 -0.99 -16.71
N LEU A 42 -17.01 -1.63 -17.41
CA LEU A 42 -16.96 -3.06 -17.71
C LEU A 42 -16.04 -3.40 -18.90
N HIS A 43 -15.79 -2.46 -19.82
CA HIS A 43 -14.86 -2.69 -20.93
C HIS A 43 -13.39 -2.74 -20.48
N TYR A 44 -13.05 -2.14 -19.32
CA TYR A 44 -11.71 -2.22 -18.73
C TYR A 44 -11.43 -3.53 -17.95
N ILE A 45 -12.46 -4.36 -17.73
CA ILE A 45 -12.35 -5.62 -16.97
C ILE A 45 -11.90 -6.80 -17.88
N ALA A 46 -12.00 -6.66 -19.20
CA ALA A 46 -11.74 -7.73 -20.16
C ALA A 46 -10.30 -7.81 -20.69
N LEU A 47 -9.41 -6.87 -20.32
CA LEU A 47 -8.00 -6.88 -20.70
C LEU A 47 -7.15 -6.71 -19.45
N GLY A 48 -6.95 -7.81 -18.71
CA GLY A 48 -5.95 -7.83 -17.66
C GLY A 48 -4.58 -7.42 -18.23
N PRO A 49 -3.79 -6.60 -17.52
CA PRO A 49 -2.53 -6.11 -18.05
C PRO A 49 -1.58 -7.27 -18.37
N SER A 50 -1.03 -7.26 -19.58
CA SER A 50 0.13 -8.05 -19.96
C SER A 50 1.27 -7.73 -18.99
N SER A 51 1.89 -8.77 -18.43
CA SER A 51 2.88 -8.70 -17.33
C SER A 51 4.26 -8.12 -17.73
N GLU A 52 4.34 -7.19 -18.68
CA GLU A 52 5.59 -6.52 -19.07
C GLU A 52 5.74 -5.11 -18.50
N GLN A 53 4.69 -4.53 -17.92
CA GLN A 53 4.74 -3.18 -17.36
C GLN A 53 4.52 -3.22 -15.85
N LEU A 54 5.48 -2.67 -15.10
CA LEU A 54 5.31 -2.30 -13.70
C LEU A 54 3.98 -1.53 -13.56
N HIS A 55 3.19 -1.84 -12.53
CA HIS A 55 1.96 -1.10 -12.27
C HIS A 55 2.28 0.39 -12.05
N ARG A 56 1.40 1.31 -12.48
CA ARG A 56 1.63 2.77 -12.41
C ARG A 56 2.16 3.24 -11.05
N PHE A 57 1.56 2.73 -9.96
CA PHE A 57 2.01 2.92 -8.58
C PHE A 57 3.52 2.69 -8.33
N PHE A 58 4.13 1.71 -9.00
CA PHE A 58 5.55 1.38 -8.90
C PHE A 58 6.40 1.92 -10.07
N THR A 59 5.79 2.52 -11.10
CA THR A 59 6.52 3.07 -12.26
C THR A 59 7.08 4.48 -12.05
N ALA A 60 6.53 5.24 -11.09
CA ALA A 60 6.92 6.62 -10.88
C ALA A 60 8.11 6.72 -9.90
N ARG A 61 9.19 7.37 -10.35
CA ARG A 61 10.31 7.94 -9.57
C ARG A 61 10.98 7.01 -8.56
N ARG A 62 12.22 6.58 -8.84
CA ARG A 62 13.06 5.91 -7.85
C ARG A 62 13.27 6.83 -6.64
N ARG A 63 13.23 6.27 -5.42
CA ARG A 63 13.44 6.95 -4.13
C ARG A 63 12.27 7.80 -3.64
N LEU A 64 11.11 7.18 -3.43
CA LEU A 64 9.95 7.82 -2.82
C LEU A 64 10.02 7.82 -1.30
N VAL A 65 9.37 8.80 -0.66
CA VAL A 65 9.13 8.81 0.79
C VAL A 65 7.63 8.73 1.05
N PHE A 66 7.20 7.70 1.76
CA PHE A 66 5.83 7.56 2.25
C PHE A 66 5.77 7.91 3.74
N ALA A 67 4.85 8.81 4.12
CA ALA A 67 4.62 9.13 5.52
C ALA A 67 3.84 7.97 6.19
N HIS A 68 4.54 7.18 7.02
CA HIS A 68 3.98 6.05 7.77
C HIS A 68 2.90 6.55 8.73
N ARG A 69 1.65 6.14 8.48
CA ARG A 69 0.47 6.65 9.19
C ARG A 69 0.38 8.19 9.23
N GLY A 70 0.94 8.87 8.22
CA GLY A 70 1.05 10.33 8.17
C GLY A 70 2.26 10.93 8.90
N GLY A 71 3.24 10.13 9.31
CA GLY A 71 4.37 10.59 10.12
C GLY A 71 4.04 10.50 11.60
N GLY A 72 3.75 9.30 12.08
CA GLY A 72 3.20 9.03 13.42
C GLY A 72 4.04 9.51 14.61
N ALA A 73 5.30 9.93 14.39
CA ALA A 73 6.12 10.55 15.43
C ALA A 73 5.91 12.07 15.56
N LEU A 74 5.23 12.70 14.60
CA LEU A 74 5.08 14.16 14.51
C LEU A 74 3.65 14.65 14.73
N ALA A 75 2.67 13.79 14.45
CA ALA A 75 1.24 14.07 14.60
C ALA A 75 0.48 12.77 14.92
N PRO A 76 -0.78 12.84 15.39
CA PRO A 76 -1.57 11.66 15.76
C PRO A 76 -1.78 10.74 14.55
N GLU A 77 -1.19 9.54 14.61
CA GLU A 77 -1.15 8.59 13.50
C GLU A 77 -2.53 8.29 12.91
N ASN A 78 -2.58 8.01 11.60
CA ASN A 78 -3.80 7.62 10.88
C ASN A 78 -4.94 8.66 10.92
N THR A 79 -4.63 9.94 11.15
CA THR A 79 -5.59 11.05 11.12
C THR A 79 -5.35 11.97 9.93
N LEU A 80 -6.39 12.73 9.53
CA LEU A 80 -6.24 13.75 8.49
C LEU A 80 -5.17 14.78 8.84
N ALA A 81 -5.03 15.14 10.12
CA ALA A 81 -4.01 16.07 10.61
C ALA A 81 -2.59 15.54 10.41
N ALA A 82 -2.35 14.25 10.67
CA ALA A 82 -1.05 13.64 10.39
C ALA A 82 -0.78 13.56 8.89
N PHE A 83 -1.74 13.14 8.08
CA PHE A 83 -1.55 13.08 6.62
C PHE A 83 -1.20 14.45 6.03
N GLU A 84 -1.88 15.51 6.44
CA GLU A 84 -1.60 16.87 5.99
C GLU A 84 -0.20 17.33 6.41
N HIS A 85 0.23 17.04 7.64
CA HIS A 85 1.58 17.34 8.10
C HIS A 85 2.66 16.53 7.37
N GLY A 86 2.47 15.22 7.19
CA GLY A 86 3.41 14.37 6.47
C GLY A 86 3.65 14.84 5.04
N LEU A 87 2.58 15.23 4.34
CA LEU A 87 2.68 15.77 2.97
C LEU A 87 3.30 17.18 2.94
N SER A 88 3.01 18.05 3.91
CA SER A 88 3.60 19.39 3.96
C SER A 88 5.12 19.37 4.19
N LEU A 89 5.65 18.27 4.73
CA LEU A 89 7.09 18.00 4.87
C LEU A 89 7.73 17.43 3.59
N GLY A 90 6.96 17.27 2.51
CA GLY A 90 7.46 16.84 1.20
C GLY A 90 7.49 15.32 0.98
N ALA A 91 6.73 14.55 1.79
CA ALA A 91 6.49 13.14 1.50
C ALA A 91 5.78 12.99 0.14
N ASP A 92 6.18 12.00 -0.63
CA ASP A 92 5.61 11.71 -1.95
C ASP A 92 4.25 11.00 -1.87
N GLY A 93 4.00 10.30 -0.76
CA GLY A 93 2.80 9.51 -0.57
C GLY A 93 2.48 9.25 0.90
N LEU A 94 1.34 8.60 1.12
CA LEU A 94 0.86 8.22 2.45
C LEU A 94 0.87 6.71 2.61
N GLU A 95 1.23 6.24 3.79
CA GLU A 95 0.92 4.89 4.22
C GLU A 95 -0.11 4.98 5.36
N LEU A 96 -1.10 4.08 5.34
CA LEU A 96 -2.16 4.05 6.33
C LEU A 96 -2.68 2.62 6.56
N ASP A 97 -3.32 2.44 7.71
CA ASP A 97 -3.86 1.15 8.13
C ASP A 97 -5.38 1.17 8.11
N VAL A 98 -6.03 0.08 7.68
CA VAL A 98 -7.49 0.02 7.64
C VAL A 98 -8.10 -1.17 8.35
N ARG A 99 -9.29 -0.93 8.90
CA ARG A 99 -10.16 -1.89 9.58
C ARG A 99 -11.63 -1.62 9.23
N LEU A 100 -12.51 -2.56 9.59
CA LEU A 100 -13.95 -2.36 9.51
C LEU A 100 -14.50 -1.88 10.86
N SER A 101 -15.36 -0.86 10.79
CA SER A 101 -16.26 -0.46 11.87
C SER A 101 -17.45 -1.42 12.01
N ARG A 102 -18.30 -1.21 13.02
CA ARG A 102 -19.53 -1.98 13.28
C ARG A 102 -20.49 -1.98 12.08
N ASP A 103 -20.63 -0.85 11.43
CA ASP A 103 -21.46 -0.63 10.24
C ASP A 103 -20.74 -0.97 8.93
N ALA A 104 -19.65 -1.76 9.00
CA ALA A 104 -18.88 -2.27 7.86
C ALA A 104 -18.26 -1.18 6.96
N VAL A 105 -18.09 0.03 7.48
CA VAL A 105 -17.35 1.10 6.81
C VAL A 105 -15.85 0.92 7.06
N VAL A 106 -15.05 1.15 6.02
CA VAL A 106 -13.59 1.08 6.13
C VAL A 106 -13.09 2.34 6.84
N VAL A 107 -12.52 2.15 8.03
CA VAL A 107 -11.94 3.21 8.87
C VAL A 107 -10.42 3.07 8.93
N VAL A 108 -9.74 4.20 9.10
CA VAL A 108 -8.28 4.29 9.07
C VAL A 108 -7.74 4.18 10.49
N HIS A 109 -7.33 2.98 10.88
CA HIS A 109 -6.89 2.68 12.24
C HIS A 109 -5.99 1.43 12.30
N HIS A 110 -4.87 1.51 13.02
CA HIS A 110 -3.90 0.42 13.11
C HIS A 110 -4.38 -0.73 14.01
N ASP A 111 -4.71 -0.42 15.26
CA ASP A 111 -4.96 -1.44 16.28
C ASP A 111 -6.38 -1.97 16.21
N ARG A 112 -6.57 -3.19 16.74
CA ARG A 112 -7.91 -3.74 16.92
C ARG A 112 -8.73 -2.91 17.91
N SER A 113 -8.08 -2.30 18.89
CA SER A 113 -8.71 -1.56 19.98
C SER A 113 -8.31 -0.08 19.96
N LEU A 114 -9.10 0.77 20.61
CA LEU A 114 -9.04 2.23 20.47
C LEU A 114 -8.15 2.95 21.51
N GLU A 115 -7.72 2.25 22.56
CA GLU A 115 -7.19 2.87 23.78
C GLU A 115 -5.81 3.51 23.59
N ARG A 116 -5.01 3.03 22.63
CA ARG A 116 -3.66 3.56 22.45
C ARG A 116 -3.68 4.97 21.85
N THR A 117 -4.63 5.24 20.97
CA THR A 117 -4.62 6.39 20.06
C THR A 117 -5.83 7.30 20.24
N THR A 118 -6.86 6.88 20.99
CA THR A 118 -8.06 7.68 21.18
C THR A 118 -8.49 7.76 22.65
N ASN A 119 -9.45 8.63 22.96
CA ASN A 119 -10.10 8.67 24.27
C ASN A 119 -11.14 7.55 24.51
N LEU A 120 -11.38 6.66 23.54
CA LEU A 120 -12.36 5.58 23.65
C LEU A 120 -11.72 4.26 24.09
N ARG A 121 -12.56 3.33 24.57
CA ARG A 121 -12.18 1.96 24.93
C ARG A 121 -13.05 0.95 24.18
N GLY A 122 -12.50 -0.20 23.85
CA GLY A 122 -13.17 -1.26 23.10
C GLY A 122 -12.58 -1.47 21.71
N ALA A 123 -13.09 -2.48 21.01
CA ALA A 123 -12.63 -2.81 19.67
C ALA A 123 -13.21 -1.83 18.65
N VAL A 124 -12.44 -1.50 17.59
CA VAL A 124 -12.91 -0.67 16.46
C VAL A 124 -14.24 -1.18 15.88
N ALA A 125 -14.40 -2.50 15.82
CA ALA A 125 -15.59 -3.17 15.28
C ALA A 125 -16.85 -3.03 16.17
N GLU A 126 -16.75 -2.47 17.37
CA GLU A 126 -17.89 -2.22 18.27
C GLU A 126 -18.55 -0.85 18.03
N PHE A 127 -17.86 0.04 17.30
CA PHE A 127 -18.28 1.41 17.01
C PHE A 127 -18.58 1.59 15.52
N THR A 128 -19.58 2.41 15.20
CA THR A 128 -19.84 2.87 13.83
C THR A 128 -18.78 3.86 13.37
N ALA A 129 -18.62 4.04 12.06
CA ALA A 129 -17.73 5.07 11.54
C ALA A 129 -18.10 6.48 12.04
N GLY A 130 -19.40 6.78 12.19
CA GLY A 130 -19.86 8.06 12.72
C GLY A 130 -19.52 8.29 14.20
N GLU A 131 -19.50 7.24 15.01
CA GLU A 131 -19.03 7.30 16.41
C GLU A 131 -17.50 7.47 16.46
N LEU A 132 -16.77 6.73 15.63
CA LEU A 132 -15.30 6.79 15.51
C LEU A 132 -14.80 8.17 15.03
N ALA A 133 -15.55 8.81 14.13
CA ALA A 133 -15.25 10.16 13.65
C ALA A 133 -15.38 11.24 14.76
N ARG A 134 -16.08 10.94 15.86
CA ARG A 134 -16.22 11.84 17.02
C ARG A 134 -15.24 11.52 18.16
N ALA A 135 -14.46 10.45 18.03
CA ALA A 135 -13.40 10.14 18.98
C ALA A 135 -12.35 11.28 18.99
N ASP A 136 -11.65 11.45 20.10
CA ASP A 136 -10.45 12.28 20.15
C ASP A 136 -9.24 11.41 19.83
N ALA A 137 -8.91 11.26 18.55
CA ALA A 137 -7.73 10.52 18.07
C ALA A 137 -6.41 11.28 18.31
N GLY A 138 -6.47 12.52 18.82
CA GLY A 138 -5.31 13.28 19.31
C GLY A 138 -5.05 13.08 20.81
N HIS A 139 -5.95 12.40 21.54
CA HIS A 139 -6.00 12.42 23.00
C HIS A 139 -4.71 12.00 23.69
N HIS A 140 -4.05 10.97 23.16
CA HIS A 140 -2.84 10.39 23.73
C HIS A 140 -1.55 10.84 23.05
N PHE A 141 -1.63 11.63 21.96
CA PHE A 141 -0.44 12.12 21.28
C PHE A 141 0.30 13.13 22.17
N ARG A 142 1.57 12.83 22.47
CA ARG A 142 2.37 13.58 23.43
C ARG A 142 3.65 14.11 22.80
N ARG A 143 4.00 15.36 23.12
CA ARG A 143 5.29 15.99 22.77
C ARG A 143 5.89 16.61 24.03
N GLY A 144 6.94 15.98 24.56
CA GLY A 144 7.44 16.31 25.91
C GLY A 144 6.35 16.03 26.95
N ASP A 145 5.98 17.03 27.73
CA ASP A 145 4.91 16.94 28.74
C ASP A 145 3.54 17.44 28.22
N ALA A 146 3.48 17.93 26.98
CA ALA A 146 2.27 18.50 26.39
C ALA A 146 1.48 17.50 25.52
N PHE A 147 0.17 17.75 25.39
CA PHE A 147 -0.76 17.02 24.51
C PHE A 147 -1.34 17.96 23.44
N PRO A 148 -0.55 18.32 22.41
CA PRO A 148 -0.87 19.43 21.51
C PRO A 148 -2.10 19.19 20.63
N PHE A 149 -2.54 17.94 20.47
CA PHE A 149 -3.67 17.57 19.61
C PHE A 149 -4.93 17.15 20.39
N ARG A 150 -4.86 17.09 21.72
CA ARG A 150 -5.98 16.66 22.55
C ARG A 150 -7.13 17.67 22.47
N GLY A 151 -8.34 17.18 22.27
CA GLY A 151 -9.55 18.00 22.26
C GLY A 151 -9.72 18.91 21.04
N LEU A 152 -8.90 18.74 19.99
CA LEU A 152 -9.00 19.54 18.76
C LEU A 152 -10.05 19.02 17.75
N GLY A 153 -10.85 18.03 18.13
CA GLY A 153 -11.86 17.44 17.24
C GLY A 153 -11.27 16.59 16.11
N ILE A 154 -10.09 16.01 16.33
CA ILE A 154 -9.45 15.11 15.36
C ILE A 154 -9.97 13.69 15.58
N GLY A 155 -10.87 13.25 14.71
CA GLY A 155 -11.46 11.91 14.74
C GLY A 155 -10.69 10.85 13.98
N VAL A 156 -11.16 9.60 14.08
CA VAL A 156 -10.72 8.49 13.22
C VAL A 156 -11.41 8.65 11.85
N PRO A 157 -10.67 8.87 10.75
CA PRO A 157 -11.30 9.09 9.45
C PRO A 157 -11.71 7.76 8.79
N THR A 158 -12.67 7.85 7.88
CA THR A 158 -12.97 6.77 6.93
C THR A 158 -11.96 6.77 5.79
N LEU A 159 -11.76 5.61 5.17
CA LEU A 159 -10.92 5.52 3.98
C LEU A 159 -11.47 6.38 2.83
N ALA A 160 -12.80 6.47 2.69
CA ALA A 160 -13.43 7.29 1.66
C ALA A 160 -13.08 8.77 1.81
N GLU A 161 -13.08 9.31 3.03
CA GLU A 161 -12.66 10.69 3.31
C GLU A 161 -11.19 10.92 2.94
N VAL A 162 -10.30 10.00 3.30
CA VAL A 162 -8.86 10.10 2.97
C VAL A 162 -8.66 10.07 1.44
N LEU A 163 -9.28 9.11 0.74
CA LEU A 163 -9.15 8.97 -0.70
C LEU A 163 -9.69 10.19 -1.45
N ALA A 164 -10.78 10.80 -0.97
CA ALA A 164 -11.37 12.00 -1.55
C ALA A 164 -10.52 13.25 -1.29
N ARG A 165 -9.97 13.41 -0.08
CA ARG A 165 -9.15 14.58 0.29
C ARG A 165 -7.80 14.59 -0.43
N TYR A 166 -7.20 13.43 -0.64
CA TYR A 166 -5.86 13.28 -1.23
C TYR A 166 -5.95 12.60 -2.61
N ALA A 167 -6.65 13.25 -3.54
CA ALA A 167 -7.03 12.69 -4.84
C ALA A 167 -5.84 12.37 -5.77
N ASP A 168 -4.73 13.09 -5.64
CA ASP A 168 -3.54 12.94 -6.50
C ASP A 168 -2.36 12.27 -5.77
N VAL A 169 -2.55 11.84 -4.53
CA VAL A 169 -1.49 11.29 -3.70
C VAL A 169 -1.44 9.77 -3.83
N PRO A 170 -0.26 9.17 -4.07
CA PRO A 170 -0.03 7.74 -3.93
C PRO A 170 -0.26 7.27 -2.49
N ILE A 171 -1.05 6.21 -2.32
CA ILE A 171 -1.40 5.68 -1.00
C ILE A 171 -1.11 4.18 -0.91
N VAL A 172 -0.37 3.80 0.12
CA VAL A 172 -0.27 2.41 0.59
C VAL A 172 -1.35 2.19 1.65
N ILE A 173 -2.17 1.16 1.45
CA ILE A 173 -3.24 0.78 2.38
C ILE A 173 -2.93 -0.59 2.96
N GLU A 174 -2.60 -0.67 4.25
CA GLU A 174 -2.42 -1.95 4.94
C GLU A 174 -3.74 -2.49 5.50
N LEU A 175 -4.15 -3.67 5.04
CA LEU A 175 -5.34 -4.38 5.49
C LEU A 175 -5.04 -5.13 6.79
N LYS A 176 -5.50 -4.61 7.93
CA LYS A 176 -5.21 -5.16 9.27
C LYS A 176 -6.13 -6.30 9.71
N MET A 177 -6.97 -6.80 8.82
CA MET A 177 -7.83 -7.96 9.04
C MET A 177 -7.63 -8.96 7.90
N ASN A 178 -7.26 -10.21 8.22
CA ASN A 178 -7.04 -11.25 7.23
C ASN A 178 -8.36 -11.93 6.79
N ASN A 179 -9.34 -11.13 6.38
CA ASN A 179 -10.67 -11.60 5.96
C ASN A 179 -11.09 -11.00 4.61
N VAL A 180 -12.07 -11.62 3.96
CA VAL A 180 -12.53 -11.22 2.62
C VAL A 180 -13.37 -9.94 2.68
N ALA A 181 -14.13 -9.74 3.75
CA ALA A 181 -15.01 -8.57 3.91
C ALA A 181 -14.24 -7.24 3.85
N LEU A 182 -13.08 -7.16 4.52
CA LEU A 182 -12.24 -5.96 4.47
C LEU A 182 -11.69 -5.72 3.05
N ALA A 183 -11.29 -6.77 2.33
CA ALA A 183 -10.84 -6.63 0.94
C ALA A 183 -11.95 -6.06 0.06
N VAL A 184 -13.16 -6.63 0.12
CA VAL A 184 -14.31 -6.17 -0.68
C VAL A 184 -14.61 -4.70 -0.39
N ALA A 185 -14.79 -4.34 0.89
CA ALA A 185 -15.12 -2.97 1.27
C ALA A 185 -14.02 -1.95 0.88
N THR A 186 -12.74 -2.35 0.99
CA THR A 186 -11.61 -1.49 0.58
C THR A 186 -11.58 -1.30 -0.94
N ILE A 187 -11.75 -2.37 -1.71
CA ILE A 187 -11.80 -2.32 -3.17
C ILE A 187 -12.94 -1.42 -3.64
N GLU A 188 -14.12 -1.54 -3.02
CA GLU A 188 -15.26 -0.68 -3.33
C GLU A 188 -14.95 0.80 -3.05
N ALA A 189 -14.34 1.11 -1.90
CA ALA A 189 -13.94 2.48 -1.56
C ALA A 189 -12.93 3.05 -2.58
N VAL A 190 -11.91 2.26 -2.93
CA VAL A 190 -10.89 2.63 -3.94
C VAL A 190 -11.51 2.85 -5.32
N GLY A 191 -12.40 1.95 -5.75
CA GLY A 191 -13.09 2.04 -7.04
C GLY A 191 -14.00 3.26 -7.11
N ARG A 192 -14.81 3.52 -6.07
CA ARG A 192 -15.69 4.70 -6.01
C ARG A 192 -14.91 6.02 -6.03
N ALA A 193 -13.72 6.04 -5.45
CA ALA A 193 -12.85 7.21 -5.45
C ALA A 193 -12.01 7.37 -6.74
N GLY A 194 -12.13 6.46 -7.71
CA GLY A 194 -11.30 6.47 -8.92
C GLY A 194 -9.80 6.31 -8.62
N ALA A 195 -9.44 5.67 -7.51
CA ALA A 195 -8.08 5.68 -6.96
C ALA A 195 -7.22 4.46 -7.36
N VAL A 196 -7.69 3.63 -8.29
CA VAL A 196 -7.07 2.34 -8.67
C VAL A 196 -5.58 2.48 -9.00
N ASP A 197 -5.21 3.47 -9.82
CA ASP A 197 -3.84 3.65 -10.31
C ASP A 197 -2.84 4.13 -9.25
N ARG A 198 -3.33 4.73 -8.17
CA ARG A 198 -2.52 5.40 -7.13
C ARG A 198 -2.57 4.71 -5.77
N VAL A 199 -3.22 3.55 -5.70
CA VAL A 199 -3.29 2.75 -4.47
C VAL A 199 -2.53 1.45 -4.61
N CYS A 200 -1.80 1.07 -3.56
CA CYS A 200 -1.27 -0.28 -3.37
C CYS A 200 -1.81 -0.88 -2.08
N LEU A 201 -2.40 -2.07 -2.17
CA LEU A 201 -2.90 -2.81 -1.01
C LEU A 201 -1.80 -3.72 -0.44
N GLY A 202 -1.54 -3.58 0.85
CA GLY A 202 -0.64 -4.43 1.62
C GLY A 202 -1.36 -5.22 2.72
N SER A 203 -0.76 -6.32 3.17
CA SER A 203 -1.18 -7.04 4.37
C SER A 203 -0.16 -8.11 4.75
N PHE A 204 -0.03 -8.40 6.04
CA PHE A 204 0.62 -9.64 6.46
C PHE A 204 -0.18 -10.90 6.07
N GLY A 205 -1.50 -10.76 5.88
CA GLY A 205 -2.43 -11.85 5.63
C GLY A 205 -2.53 -12.24 4.15
N LEU A 206 -2.20 -13.48 3.82
CA LEU A 206 -2.30 -13.97 2.45
C LEU A 206 -3.76 -14.17 1.99
N ARG A 207 -4.70 -14.47 2.90
CA ARG A 207 -6.11 -14.70 2.55
C ARG A 207 -6.77 -13.42 2.03
N VAL A 208 -6.55 -12.30 2.70
CA VAL A 208 -7.11 -10.99 2.29
C VAL A 208 -6.48 -10.51 0.98
N LEU A 209 -5.16 -10.63 0.79
CA LEU A 209 -4.50 -10.23 -0.45
C LEU A 209 -4.89 -11.12 -1.65
N ARG A 210 -5.05 -12.44 -1.44
CA ARG A 210 -5.56 -13.33 -2.49
C ARG A 210 -6.99 -12.95 -2.91
N ALA A 211 -7.83 -12.55 -1.96
CA ALA A 211 -9.16 -12.06 -2.28
C ALA A 211 -9.08 -10.76 -3.10
N ALA A 212 -8.27 -9.80 -2.67
CA ALA A 212 -8.09 -8.53 -3.38
C ALA A 212 -7.58 -8.72 -4.82
N ARG A 213 -6.54 -9.54 -5.02
CA ARG A 213 -5.98 -9.83 -6.35
C ARG A 213 -6.98 -10.52 -7.29
N ARG A 214 -7.90 -11.33 -6.75
CA ARG A 214 -8.94 -11.99 -7.55
C ARG A 214 -10.08 -11.04 -7.91
N LEU A 215 -10.50 -10.20 -6.97
CA LEU A 215 -11.65 -9.32 -7.13
C LEU A 215 -11.33 -8.03 -7.89
N ALA A 216 -10.10 -7.51 -7.75
CA ALA A 216 -9.65 -6.28 -8.39
C ALA A 216 -8.19 -6.42 -8.85
N PRO A 217 -7.92 -7.20 -9.91
CA PRO A 217 -6.56 -7.42 -10.42
C PRO A 217 -5.88 -6.13 -10.93
N ALA A 218 -6.66 -5.08 -11.22
CA ALA A 218 -6.14 -3.78 -11.61
C ALA A 218 -5.53 -2.98 -10.44
N ILE A 219 -5.87 -3.28 -9.18
CA ILE A 219 -5.29 -2.58 -8.02
C ILE A 219 -3.96 -3.26 -7.66
N ALA A 220 -2.88 -2.48 -7.55
CA ALA A 220 -1.59 -3.01 -7.12
C ALA A 220 -1.67 -3.65 -5.73
N THR A 221 -0.90 -4.72 -5.54
CA THR A 221 -0.71 -5.33 -4.22
C THR A 221 0.76 -5.57 -3.92
N SER A 222 1.13 -5.46 -2.65
CA SER A 222 2.43 -5.92 -2.16
C SER A 222 2.39 -7.40 -1.76
N ALA A 223 3.57 -7.99 -1.56
CA ALA A 223 3.73 -9.37 -1.13
C ALA A 223 3.24 -9.58 0.32
N ALA A 224 2.52 -10.68 0.56
CA ALA A 224 2.16 -11.12 1.91
C ALA A 224 3.39 -11.65 2.67
N ARG A 225 3.28 -11.77 3.99
CA ARG A 225 4.38 -12.27 4.85
C ARG A 225 4.97 -13.61 4.41
N GLU A 226 4.12 -14.55 3.99
CA GLU A 226 4.56 -15.85 3.49
C GLU A 226 5.30 -15.73 2.16
N GLU A 227 4.84 -14.84 1.27
CA GLU A 227 5.45 -14.59 -0.03
C GLU A 227 6.82 -13.91 0.13
N VAL A 228 6.95 -12.99 1.10
CA VAL A 228 8.23 -12.36 1.49
C VAL A 228 9.22 -13.41 2.01
N ARG A 229 8.76 -14.32 2.89
CA ARG A 229 9.63 -15.40 3.41
C ARG A 229 10.20 -16.26 2.28
N TRP A 230 9.36 -16.64 1.32
CA TRP A 230 9.81 -17.40 0.16
C TRP A 230 10.77 -16.59 -0.73
N ALA A 231 10.50 -15.30 -0.95
CA ALA A 231 11.41 -14.43 -1.68
C ALA A 231 12.78 -14.34 -1.01
N LEU A 232 12.82 -14.22 0.33
CA LEU A 232 14.06 -14.19 1.10
C LEU A 232 14.86 -15.49 0.93
N TYR A 233 14.23 -16.66 1.10
CA TYR A 233 14.92 -17.94 0.94
C TYR A 233 15.45 -18.13 -0.47
N ARG A 234 14.67 -17.75 -1.49
CA ARG A 234 15.09 -17.79 -2.90
C ARG A 234 16.26 -16.87 -3.16
N SER A 235 16.26 -15.68 -2.54
CA SER A 235 17.38 -14.74 -2.67
C SER A 235 18.68 -15.38 -2.18
N TRP A 236 18.68 -16.20 -1.12
CA TRP A 236 19.88 -16.86 -0.60
C TRP A 236 20.46 -17.94 -1.51
N VAL A 237 19.64 -18.59 -2.34
CA VAL A 237 20.07 -19.71 -3.21
C VAL A 237 19.99 -19.39 -4.72
N ARG A 238 19.57 -18.18 -5.12
CA ARG A 238 19.36 -17.77 -6.54
C ARG A 238 18.41 -18.70 -7.29
N TRP A 239 17.36 -19.16 -6.62
CA TRP A 239 16.38 -20.04 -7.24
C TRP A 239 15.50 -19.26 -8.23
N PRO A 240 15.42 -19.67 -9.51
CA PRO A 240 14.67 -18.93 -10.53
C PRO A 240 13.16 -18.96 -10.27
N VAL A 241 12.51 -17.81 -10.48
CA VAL A 241 11.05 -17.67 -10.42
C VAL A 241 10.59 -17.04 -11.73
N SER A 242 9.58 -17.64 -12.36
CA SER A 242 9.06 -17.13 -13.63
C SER A 242 8.06 -16.00 -13.44
N ARG A 243 7.14 -16.08 -12.46
CA ARG A 243 6.10 -15.06 -12.21
C ARG A 243 5.62 -15.03 -10.76
N VAL A 244 5.26 -13.84 -10.28
CA VAL A 244 4.58 -13.61 -9.00
C VAL A 244 3.28 -12.83 -9.20
N ALA A 245 2.38 -12.85 -8.21
CA ALA A 245 1.05 -12.23 -8.30
C ALA A 245 0.93 -10.87 -7.58
N TYR A 246 2.07 -10.23 -7.30
CA TYR A 246 2.17 -8.94 -6.61
C TYR A 246 3.16 -8.04 -7.35
N ALA A 247 3.03 -6.73 -7.16
CA ALA A 247 3.81 -5.73 -7.88
C ALA A 247 5.08 -5.28 -7.12
N GLY A 248 5.19 -5.60 -5.82
CA GLY A 248 6.35 -5.23 -5.03
C GLY A 248 6.34 -5.78 -3.61
N TYR A 249 7.35 -5.37 -2.85
CA TYR A 249 7.56 -5.71 -1.46
C TYR A 249 7.37 -4.48 -0.57
N GLN A 250 6.71 -4.67 0.56
CA GLN A 250 6.64 -3.72 1.67
C GLN A 250 7.11 -4.45 2.92
N VAL A 251 8.38 -4.28 3.27
CA VAL A 251 9.06 -5.17 4.23
C VAL A 251 9.90 -4.38 5.23
N PRO A 252 10.11 -4.91 6.44
CA PRO A 252 11.09 -4.33 7.33
C PRO A 252 12.51 -4.70 6.91
N GLU A 253 13.49 -3.88 7.28
CA GLU A 253 14.89 -4.26 7.07
C GLU A 253 15.23 -5.55 7.85
N HIS A 254 14.68 -5.68 9.07
CA HIS A 254 14.83 -6.84 9.94
C HIS A 254 13.50 -7.34 10.45
N ALA A 255 13.36 -8.67 10.49
CA ALA A 255 12.28 -9.37 11.18
C ALA A 255 12.89 -10.22 12.31
N GLY A 256 12.89 -9.67 13.53
CA GLY A 256 13.62 -10.26 14.64
C GLY A 256 15.13 -10.29 14.38
N ARG A 257 15.75 -11.46 14.46
CA ARG A 257 17.19 -11.65 14.16
C ARG A 257 17.50 -11.76 12.67
N THR A 258 16.48 -11.88 11.82
CA THR A 258 16.64 -12.12 10.40
C THR A 258 16.69 -10.80 9.65
N ARG A 259 17.77 -10.54 8.92
CA ARG A 259 17.83 -9.45 7.93
C ARG A 259 17.01 -9.87 6.70
N VAL A 260 15.96 -9.11 6.38
CA VAL A 260 15.09 -9.36 5.23
C VAL A 260 15.62 -8.62 4.01
N VAL A 261 16.02 -7.36 4.18
CA VAL A 261 16.52 -6.52 3.08
C VAL A 261 18.04 -6.55 3.02
N SER A 262 18.56 -6.82 1.83
CA SER A 262 19.99 -6.81 1.48
C SER A 262 20.13 -6.37 0.03
N PRO A 263 21.32 -5.96 -0.45
CA PRO A 263 21.54 -5.63 -1.86
C PRO A 263 21.05 -6.74 -2.79
N ARG A 264 21.38 -7.99 -2.45
CA ARG A 264 20.97 -9.18 -3.21
C ARG A 264 19.44 -9.39 -3.26
N PHE A 265 18.73 -9.03 -2.19
CA PHE A 265 17.27 -9.10 -2.17
C PHE A 265 16.68 -8.05 -3.12
N VAL A 266 17.22 -6.83 -3.11
CA VAL A 266 16.80 -5.75 -4.01
C VAL A 266 17.08 -6.11 -5.46
N ASP A 267 18.29 -6.61 -5.76
CA ASP A 267 18.66 -7.03 -7.12
C ASP A 267 17.76 -8.16 -7.67
N GLU A 268 17.36 -9.12 -6.82
CA GLU A 268 16.42 -10.18 -7.21
C GLU A 268 15.01 -9.62 -7.46
N ALA A 269 14.54 -8.72 -6.60
CA ALA A 269 13.24 -8.08 -6.77
C ALA A 269 13.21 -7.28 -8.09
N HIS A 270 14.24 -6.47 -8.36
CA HIS A 270 14.35 -5.67 -9.58
C HIS A 270 14.46 -6.53 -10.84
N ARG A 271 15.18 -7.66 -10.80
CA ARG A 271 15.20 -8.62 -11.92
C ARG A 271 13.83 -9.21 -12.26
N LEU A 272 12.92 -9.24 -11.30
CA LEU A 272 11.53 -9.67 -11.50
C LEU A 272 10.58 -8.51 -11.81
N GLY A 273 11.10 -7.28 -11.96
CA GLY A 273 10.27 -6.09 -12.15
C GLY A 273 9.42 -5.79 -10.93
N LEU A 274 9.93 -5.97 -9.71
CA LEU A 274 9.23 -5.73 -8.45
C LEU A 274 9.88 -4.59 -7.68
N GLY A 275 9.08 -3.63 -7.22
CA GLY A 275 9.57 -2.56 -6.35
C GLY A 275 9.81 -3.04 -4.91
N VAL A 276 10.75 -2.42 -4.21
CA VAL A 276 11.06 -2.67 -2.80
C VAL A 276 10.83 -1.40 -2.00
N GLN A 277 9.88 -1.46 -1.06
CA GLN A 277 9.57 -0.38 -0.12
C GLN A 277 9.89 -0.87 1.30
N VAL A 278 10.63 -0.06 2.07
CA VAL A 278 11.13 -0.47 3.39
C VAL A 278 10.52 0.36 4.50
N TRP A 279 9.96 -0.32 5.51
CA TRP A 279 9.36 0.29 6.70
C TRP A 279 10.00 -0.24 8.00
N THR A 280 9.95 0.44 9.13
CA THR A 280 9.76 1.88 9.27
C THR A 280 11.14 2.50 9.45
N VAL A 281 11.55 3.37 8.52
CA VAL A 281 12.91 3.92 8.47
C VAL A 281 12.90 5.33 9.05
N ASN A 282 13.41 5.50 10.27
CA ASN A 282 13.31 6.77 11.00
C ASN A 282 14.67 7.47 11.22
N LYS A 283 15.77 6.88 10.72
CA LYS A 283 17.13 7.38 10.91
C LYS A 283 17.79 7.64 9.56
N GLU A 284 18.52 8.75 9.48
CA GLU A 284 19.25 9.17 8.29
C GLU A 284 20.26 8.10 7.81
N ASN A 285 21.09 7.56 8.71
CA ASN A 285 22.10 6.57 8.33
C ASN A 285 21.47 5.30 7.73
N ASP A 286 20.32 4.87 8.26
CA ASP A 286 19.61 3.71 7.72
C ASP A 286 19.00 4.03 6.35
N ALA A 287 18.42 5.22 6.19
CA ALA A 287 17.89 5.68 4.91
C ALA A 287 18.97 5.74 3.83
N ARG A 288 20.12 6.39 4.09
CA ARG A 288 21.24 6.47 3.12
C ARG A 288 21.67 5.08 2.66
N ARG A 289 21.94 4.19 3.61
CA ARG A 289 22.35 2.81 3.32
C ARG A 289 21.31 2.03 2.51
N LEU A 290 20.02 2.16 2.82
CA LEU A 290 18.95 1.47 2.07
C LEU A 290 18.81 2.03 0.65
N LEU A 291 18.93 3.34 0.48
CA LEU A 291 18.92 3.99 -0.83
C LEU A 291 20.13 3.57 -1.67
N ASP A 292 21.31 3.43 -1.06
CA ASP A 292 22.52 2.91 -1.72
C ASP A 292 22.35 1.46 -2.19
N TRP A 293 21.50 0.67 -1.50
CA TRP A 293 21.13 -0.68 -1.93
C TRP A 293 20.09 -0.70 -3.06
N GLY A 294 19.58 0.46 -3.49
CA GLY A 294 18.61 0.58 -4.56
C GLY A 294 17.15 0.44 -4.12
N VAL A 295 16.83 0.58 -2.83
CA VAL A 295 15.43 0.58 -2.36
C VAL A 295 14.63 1.68 -3.06
N ASP A 296 13.42 1.34 -3.52
CA ASP A 296 12.58 2.22 -4.33
C ASP A 296 11.80 3.24 -3.49
N ALA A 297 11.42 2.88 -2.27
CA ALA A 297 10.77 3.79 -1.34
C ALA A 297 11.09 3.52 0.14
N LEU A 298 11.08 4.58 0.94
CA LEU A 298 11.18 4.51 2.39
C LEU A 298 9.84 4.93 3.01
N ILE A 299 9.35 4.14 3.96
CA ILE A 299 8.15 4.44 4.74
C ILE A 299 8.60 4.83 6.14
N THR A 300 8.19 6.02 6.61
CA THR A 300 8.80 6.66 7.80
C THR A 300 7.80 7.37 8.71
N ASP A 301 8.01 7.28 10.02
CA ASP A 301 7.33 8.12 11.01
C ASP A 301 7.92 9.54 11.09
N ARG A 302 9.10 9.74 10.51
CA ARG A 302 9.92 10.96 10.57
C ARG A 302 10.17 11.54 9.18
N PRO A 303 9.11 11.94 8.43
CA PRO A 303 9.28 12.59 7.13
C PRO A 303 10.15 13.86 7.23
N ASP A 304 10.13 14.55 8.37
CA ASP A 304 11.00 15.69 8.69
C ASP A 304 12.50 15.36 8.60
N VAL A 305 12.88 14.11 8.88
CA VAL A 305 14.27 13.64 8.81
C VAL A 305 14.57 13.00 7.45
N ILE A 306 13.66 12.17 6.93
CA ILE A 306 13.95 11.32 5.78
C ILE A 306 13.79 12.04 4.45
N VAL A 307 12.82 12.96 4.32
CA VAL A 307 12.63 13.72 3.07
C VAL A 307 13.91 14.49 2.69
N PRO A 308 14.54 15.29 3.58
CA PRO A 308 15.79 15.98 3.24
C PRO A 308 16.92 15.05 2.80
N VAL A 309 17.03 13.85 3.40
CA VAL A 309 18.05 12.85 3.05
C VAL A 309 17.87 12.34 1.63
N VAL A 310 16.62 12.00 1.26
CA VAL A 310 16.28 11.54 -0.09
C VAL A 310 16.52 12.64 -1.11
N ARG A 311 16.02 13.86 -0.86
CA ARG A 311 16.20 14.99 -1.79
C ARG A 311 17.66 15.40 -1.94
N GLY A 312 18.44 15.35 -0.86
CA GLY A 312 19.88 15.62 -0.90
C GLY A 312 20.66 14.58 -1.71
N ALA A 313 20.26 13.31 -1.65
CA ALA A 313 20.89 12.24 -2.44
C ALA A 313 20.62 12.37 -3.95
N ASP A 314 19.50 12.97 -4.35
CA ASP A 314 19.17 13.21 -5.76
C ASP A 314 20.00 14.34 -6.38
N LEU A 315 20.38 15.33 -5.57
CA LEU A 315 21.28 16.41 -5.98
C LEU A 315 22.72 15.93 -6.20
N VAL A 316 23.21 15.00 -5.37
CA VAL A 316 24.57 14.43 -5.54
C VAL A 316 24.64 13.48 -6.74
N GLY A 317 23.57 12.73 -7.02
CA GLY A 317 23.50 11.80 -8.16
C GLY A 317 23.44 12.50 -9.53
N SER A 318 22.86 13.70 -9.61
CA SER A 318 22.78 14.50 -10.85
C SER A 318 24.06 15.27 -11.16
N ALA A 319 24.87 15.61 -10.15
CA ALA A 319 26.18 16.25 -10.35
C ALA A 319 27.28 15.28 -10.82
N GLY A 320 27.05 13.97 -10.77
CA GLY A 320 28.02 12.93 -11.15
C GLY A 320 27.89 12.40 -12.58
N SER A 321 26.96 12.94 -13.39
CA SER A 321 26.64 12.43 -14.74
C SER A 321 26.93 13.40 -15.89
N ASP A 322 27.67 14.49 -15.67
CA ASP A 322 28.16 15.35 -16.77
C ASP A 322 29.52 14.86 -17.29
N PRO A 323 29.61 14.33 -18.53
CA PRO A 323 30.88 13.98 -19.16
C PRO A 323 31.47 15.17 -19.93
N GLU A 324 31.42 16.38 -19.38
CA GLU A 324 31.99 17.59 -19.99
C GLU A 324 32.98 18.30 -19.06
N TYR A 325 34.01 17.60 -18.60
CA TYR A 325 35.27 18.26 -18.23
C TYR A 325 36.50 17.36 -18.42
N ALA A 326 36.55 16.66 -19.56
CA ALA A 326 37.77 16.02 -20.03
C ALA A 326 38.23 16.72 -21.33
N GLY A 327 39.10 17.72 -21.19
CA GLY A 327 39.89 18.21 -22.33
C GLY A 327 39.99 19.72 -22.46
N ARG A 328 40.87 20.34 -21.67
CA ARG A 328 41.69 21.50 -22.12
C ARG A 328 42.83 21.74 -21.14
N ARG A 329 43.92 21.00 -21.33
CA ARG A 329 45.27 21.51 -21.07
C ARG A 329 46.06 21.39 -22.37
N SER A 330 45.89 22.42 -23.20
CA SER A 330 46.78 22.70 -24.32
C SER A 330 47.99 23.44 -23.77
N ARG A 331 49.16 22.93 -24.16
CA ARG A 331 50.42 23.64 -24.42
C ARG A 331 50.29 25.16 -24.47
N THR A 332 51.00 25.83 -23.57
CA THR A 332 52.03 26.85 -23.81
C THR A 332 52.97 26.84 -22.62
#